data_AF-A0A925JFH6-F1
#
_entry.id   AF-A0A925JFH6-F1
#
_cell.length_a   1.000
_cell.length_b   1.000
_cell.length_c   1.000
_cell.angle_alpha   90.00
_cell.angle_beta   90.00
_cell.angle_gamma   90.00
#
_symmetry.space_group_name_H-M   'P 1'
#
loop_
_entity.id
_entity.type
_entity.pdbx_description
1 polymer ?
#
loop_
_entity_poly.entity_id
_entity_poly.type
_entity_poly.pdbx_seq_one_letter_code
_entity_poly.pdbx_strand_id
1 'polypeptide(L)'
;MKSHSLPAIMKPSFSAVLLMLFICIFVAIALAQAPSDTKPTLSPEEQELLRARKANEEAQAEYYREQTNKLRQPPPVATPPPGKTFWQSVAENPASVVGVIGTILGAIIVAFVSLTALYFNSRNAIKAQQDSQFYEAMKRMGDNDSPTLRASAAGLLALMAQDEWREPSLSKKWPFFKLERSKPYFHTAVDQLMTGHLLENNPVAIESIKNALQQLVPLVPHDLSAITHDLHAANLSLQDQLASLIAEFFVISNCQEPPKAWENEQDEELWEQLKSATGYEAHSLRKLVINSRSFNNRFGNYRLIIDAQTTGDRGQFLSDLYDSLKVVSGHLRANVPLFCTALSKLQPKDAPPPSSLNSFYFERAFLVDGKIEREANLSHIGFMNANFSGMKLYDVNLANASLNSSTLSVLMEGGSLRNAWLMGAEFGGAWIRGVDMTDARLAEAKIPMGLSSNWWQANFYTTNPVPEVDSKLLEHLFEKQGVPTDPTEVHTSVLTYLNTYLESKQAKSEPTQDS
;
A
#
# COMPACT_ATOMS: atom_id res chain seq x y z
N MET A 1 -62.94 -16.63 36.89
CA MET A 1 -63.12 -17.79 35.99
C MET A 1 -61.82 -17.97 35.21
N LYS A 2 -60.90 -18.84 35.67
CA LYS A 2 -60.62 -20.16 35.07
C LYS A 2 -60.81 -20.19 33.54
N SER A 3 -59.71 -20.24 32.79
CA SER A 3 -59.38 -21.44 32.01
C SER A 3 -57.91 -21.42 31.57
N HIS A 4 -57.19 -22.43 32.03
CA HIS A 4 -55.92 -22.87 31.47
C HIS A 4 -56.14 -23.40 30.05
N SER A 5 -55.19 -23.15 29.14
CA SER A 5 -54.87 -24.11 28.08
C SER A 5 -53.34 -24.20 27.97
N LEU A 6 -52.84 -25.43 28.05
CA LEU A 6 -51.43 -25.80 27.99
C LEU A 6 -50.83 -25.53 26.61
N PRO A 7 -49.49 -25.34 26.51
CA PRO A 7 -48.81 -25.20 25.23
C PRO A 7 -48.86 -26.51 24.44
N ALA A 8 -49.11 -26.39 23.14
CA ALA A 8 -49.01 -27.48 22.19
C ALA A 8 -47.58 -28.05 22.21
N ILE A 9 -47.50 -29.35 22.53
CA ILE A 9 -46.29 -30.15 22.50
C ILE A 9 -45.70 -30.09 21.08
N MET A 10 -44.59 -29.36 20.94
CA MET A 10 -43.74 -29.36 19.77
C MET A 10 -43.29 -30.81 19.50
N LYS A 11 -43.67 -31.40 18.37
CA LYS A 11 -43.07 -32.65 17.87
C LYS A 11 -41.59 -32.37 17.56
N PRO A 12 -40.60 -32.96 18.27
CA PRO A 12 -39.19 -32.64 18.05
C PRO A 12 -38.51 -33.51 16.97
N SER A 13 -39.22 -34.37 16.26
CA SER A 13 -38.58 -35.39 15.40
C SER A 13 -38.28 -34.97 13.96
N PHE A 14 -38.96 -33.96 13.40
CA PHE A 14 -38.73 -33.55 12.00
C PHE A 14 -37.74 -32.38 11.87
N SER A 15 -37.74 -31.47 12.85
CA SER A 15 -36.84 -30.31 12.89
C SER A 15 -35.38 -30.70 13.15
N ALA A 16 -35.12 -31.68 14.03
CA ALA A 16 -33.77 -32.14 14.33
C ALA A 16 -33.11 -32.89 13.18
N VAL A 17 -33.89 -33.70 12.43
CA VAL A 17 -33.41 -34.44 11.26
C VAL A 17 -33.13 -33.49 10.09
N LEU A 18 -34.00 -32.51 9.85
CA LEU A 18 -33.78 -31.48 8.83
C LEU A 18 -32.56 -30.62 9.17
N LEU A 19 -32.43 -30.22 10.45
CA LEU A 19 -31.26 -29.50 10.95
C LEU A 19 -29.97 -30.32 10.78
N MET A 20 -29.98 -31.61 11.11
CA MET A 20 -28.85 -32.50 10.86
C MET A 20 -28.51 -32.63 9.37
N LEU A 21 -29.50 -32.80 8.50
CA LEU A 21 -29.30 -32.89 7.04
C LEU A 21 -28.68 -31.60 6.48
N PHE A 22 -29.14 -30.44 6.93
CA PHE A 22 -28.57 -29.15 6.54
C PHE A 22 -27.13 -28.98 7.05
N ILE A 23 -26.83 -29.40 8.28
CA ILE A 23 -25.45 -29.33 8.81
C ILE A 23 -24.55 -30.35 8.08
N CYS A 24 -25.03 -31.54 7.74
CA CYS A 24 -24.29 -32.52 6.95
C CYS A 24 -23.96 -32.01 5.53
N ILE A 25 -24.92 -31.35 4.87
CA ILE A 25 -24.69 -30.70 3.56
C ILE A 25 -23.64 -29.60 3.70
N PHE A 26 -23.70 -28.81 4.77
CA PHE A 26 -22.74 -27.75 5.04
C PHE A 26 -21.32 -28.28 5.30
N VAL A 27 -21.18 -29.36 6.10
CA VAL A 27 -19.90 -30.03 6.37
C VAL A 27 -19.35 -30.70 5.11
N ALA A 28 -20.19 -31.31 4.27
CA ALA A 28 -19.77 -31.91 3.00
C ALA A 28 -19.24 -30.86 2.00
N ILE A 29 -19.89 -29.70 1.91
CA ILE A 29 -19.42 -28.57 1.08
C ILE A 29 -18.10 -28.02 1.62
N ALA A 30 -17.93 -27.97 2.95
CA ALA A 30 -16.71 -27.49 3.59
C ALA A 30 -15.52 -28.47 3.45
N LEU A 31 -15.77 -29.78 3.44
CA LEU A 31 -14.76 -30.82 3.21
C LEU A 31 -14.31 -30.91 1.75
N ALA A 32 -15.18 -30.58 0.79
CA ALA A 32 -14.86 -30.59 -0.64
C ALA A 32 -13.90 -29.45 -1.07
N GLN A 33 -13.58 -28.51 -0.17
CA GLN A 33 -12.72 -27.35 -0.44
C GLN A 33 -11.33 -27.44 0.23
N ALA A 34 -10.96 -28.57 0.83
CA ALA A 34 -9.65 -28.73 1.47
C ALA A 34 -8.54 -29.02 0.44
N PRO A 35 -7.42 -28.27 0.42
CA PRO A 35 -6.27 -28.59 -0.42
C PRO A 35 -5.50 -29.80 0.14
N SER A 36 -4.88 -30.58 -0.77
CA SER A 36 -4.15 -31.82 -0.48
C SER A 36 -2.74 -31.57 0.07
N ASP A 37 -2.39 -32.31 1.14
CA ASP A 37 -1.16 -32.20 1.94
C ASP A 37 0.15 -32.56 1.20
N THR A 38 1.21 -31.83 1.57
CA THR A 38 2.60 -32.33 1.66
C THR A 38 3.00 -32.40 3.15
N LYS A 39 3.58 -33.53 3.58
CA LYS A 39 3.91 -33.81 5.00
C LYS A 39 5.30 -33.29 5.40
N PRO A 40 5.44 -32.51 6.49
CA PRO A 40 6.72 -32.27 7.16
C PRO A 40 6.90 -33.10 8.44
N THR A 41 8.13 -33.14 8.93
CA THR A 41 8.63 -34.00 10.03
C THR A 41 8.38 -33.39 11.42
N LEU A 42 7.82 -34.17 12.35
CA LEU A 42 7.37 -33.75 13.69
C LEU A 42 8.48 -33.80 14.76
N SER A 43 8.41 -32.87 15.73
CA SER A 43 9.26 -32.81 16.93
C SER A 43 8.96 -33.93 17.96
N PRO A 44 9.83 -34.20 18.95
CA PRO A 44 9.65 -35.30 19.92
C PRO A 44 8.38 -35.21 20.78
N GLU A 45 8.01 -34.00 21.24
CA GLU A 45 6.77 -33.78 22.00
C GLU A 45 5.52 -33.98 21.13
N GLU A 46 5.59 -33.54 19.86
CA GLU A 46 4.51 -33.79 18.91
C GLU A 46 4.41 -35.27 18.55
N GLN A 47 5.52 -36.02 18.51
CA GLN A 47 5.51 -37.47 18.36
C GLN A 47 4.87 -38.17 19.57
N GLU A 48 5.08 -37.65 20.79
CA GLU A 48 4.44 -38.18 21.99
C GLU A 48 2.94 -37.89 22.02
N LEU A 49 2.54 -36.67 21.64
CA LEU A 49 1.13 -36.31 21.44
C LEU A 49 0.50 -37.14 20.31
N LEU A 50 1.23 -37.41 19.24
CA LEU A 50 0.78 -38.27 18.14
C LEU A 50 0.62 -39.72 18.60
N ARG A 51 1.52 -40.25 19.44
CA ARG A 51 1.39 -41.59 20.04
C ARG A 51 0.18 -41.65 20.99
N ALA A 52 -0.01 -40.63 21.82
CA ALA A 52 -1.18 -40.53 22.70
C ALA A 52 -2.49 -40.44 21.89
N ARG A 53 -2.51 -39.68 20.80
CA ARG A 53 -3.63 -39.61 19.86
C ARG A 53 -3.88 -40.95 19.16
N LYS A 54 -2.83 -41.61 18.69
CA LYS A 54 -2.92 -42.91 18.01
C LYS A 54 -3.43 -44.00 18.94
N ALA A 55 -2.98 -44.00 20.20
CA ALA A 55 -3.49 -44.90 21.23
C ALA A 55 -4.97 -44.62 21.55
N ASN A 56 -5.40 -43.35 21.56
CA ASN A 56 -6.80 -42.98 21.76
C ASN A 56 -7.68 -43.33 20.55
N GLU A 57 -7.16 -43.17 19.32
CA GLU A 57 -7.80 -43.60 18.08
C GLU A 57 -7.90 -45.13 17.97
N GLU A 58 -6.87 -45.87 18.38
CA GLU A 58 -6.86 -47.33 18.44
C GLU A 58 -7.88 -47.85 19.48
N ALA A 59 -7.94 -47.22 20.66
CA ALA A 59 -8.95 -47.54 21.68
C ALA A 59 -10.38 -47.26 21.19
N GLN A 60 -10.58 -46.16 20.44
CA GLN A 60 -11.86 -45.87 19.81
C GLN A 60 -12.17 -46.88 18.69
N ALA A 61 -11.20 -47.25 17.87
CA ALA A 61 -11.36 -48.24 16.81
C ALA A 61 -11.69 -49.64 17.37
N GLU A 62 -11.11 -50.03 18.52
CA GLU A 62 -11.47 -51.25 19.24
C GLU A 62 -12.91 -51.21 19.76
N TYR A 63 -13.33 -50.09 20.36
CA TYR A 63 -14.72 -49.89 20.76
C TYR A 63 -15.68 -50.04 19.57
N TYR A 64 -15.35 -49.47 18.40
CA TYR A 64 -16.15 -49.63 17.19
C TYR A 64 -16.11 -51.06 16.62
N ARG A 65 -14.97 -51.76 16.69
CA ARG A 65 -14.86 -53.18 16.32
C ARG A 65 -15.76 -54.05 17.17
N GLU A 66 -15.82 -53.83 18.47
CA GLU A 66 -16.74 -54.56 19.35
C GLU A 66 -18.21 -54.29 19.01
N GLN A 67 -18.58 -53.04 18.74
CA GLN A 67 -19.96 -52.69 18.32
C GLN A 67 -20.31 -53.32 16.95
N THR A 68 -19.36 -53.35 16.02
CA THR A 68 -19.54 -53.98 14.70
C THR A 68 -19.64 -55.50 14.79
N ASN A 69 -18.91 -56.13 15.74
CA ASN A 69 -19.03 -57.55 16.03
C ASN A 69 -20.38 -57.89 16.68
N LYS A 70 -20.93 -57.01 17.52
CA LYS A 70 -22.31 -57.14 18.04
C LYS A 70 -23.36 -57.06 16.91
N LEU A 71 -23.10 -56.28 15.86
CA LEU A 71 -23.94 -56.17 14.66
C LEU A 71 -23.82 -57.36 13.68
N ARG A 72 -22.77 -58.20 13.79
CA ARG A 72 -22.57 -59.42 12.95
C ARG A 72 -23.33 -60.65 13.45
N GLN A 73 -23.91 -60.62 14.64
CA GLN A 73 -24.76 -61.73 15.10
C GLN A 73 -26.07 -61.71 14.30
N PRO A 74 -26.45 -62.81 13.62
CA PRO A 74 -27.69 -62.82 12.86
C PRO A 74 -28.88 -62.69 13.83
N PRO A 75 -29.88 -61.84 13.54
CA PRO A 75 -31.08 -61.76 14.37
C PRO A 75 -31.84 -63.10 14.32
N PRO A 76 -32.64 -63.44 15.35
CA PRO A 76 -33.49 -64.62 15.29
C PRO A 76 -34.41 -64.52 14.06
N VAL A 77 -34.38 -65.56 13.24
CA VAL A 77 -35.07 -65.61 11.94
C VAL A 77 -36.58 -65.49 12.15
N ALA A 78 -37.14 -64.35 11.77
CA ALA A 78 -38.53 -64.22 11.40
C ALA A 78 -38.56 -63.62 9.99
N THR A 79 -38.82 -64.45 8.99
CA THR A 79 -39.10 -64.01 7.64
C THR A 79 -40.40 -63.21 7.63
N PRO A 80 -40.43 -61.97 7.12
CA PRO A 80 -41.70 -61.25 6.95
C PRO A 80 -42.43 -61.79 5.71
N PRO A 81 -43.77 -61.90 5.74
CA PRO A 81 -44.55 -62.33 4.57
C PRO A 81 -44.48 -61.29 3.45
N PRO A 82 -44.60 -61.69 2.17
CA PRO A 82 -44.32 -60.82 1.04
C PRO A 82 -45.38 -59.72 0.92
N GLY A 83 -44.95 -58.45 0.83
CA GLY A 83 -45.79 -57.34 0.36
C GLY A 83 -45.84 -56.05 1.19
N LYS A 84 -45.14 -55.93 2.33
CA LYS A 84 -45.15 -54.68 3.14
C LYS A 84 -43.86 -53.87 2.99
N THR A 85 -43.99 -52.55 2.87
CA THR A 85 -42.86 -51.60 2.83
C THR A 85 -42.33 -51.30 4.24
N PHE A 86 -41.04 -50.95 4.34
CA PHE A 86 -40.35 -50.63 5.61
C PHE A 86 -41.17 -49.70 6.52
N TRP A 87 -41.76 -48.63 5.95
CA TRP A 87 -42.56 -47.67 6.70
C TRP A 87 -43.86 -48.23 7.29
N GLN A 88 -44.48 -49.22 6.64
CA GLN A 88 -45.66 -49.92 7.17
C GLN A 88 -45.30 -50.82 8.35
N SER A 89 -44.11 -51.43 8.32
CA SER A 89 -43.58 -52.20 9.47
C SER A 89 -43.28 -51.32 10.69
N VAL A 90 -42.86 -50.06 10.48
CA VAL A 90 -42.58 -49.11 11.58
C VAL A 90 -43.86 -48.63 12.26
N ALA A 91 -44.94 -48.44 11.51
CA ALA A 91 -46.22 -47.98 12.05
C ALA A 91 -46.93 -49.03 12.91
N GLU A 92 -46.78 -50.32 12.56
CA GLU A 92 -47.51 -51.41 13.22
C GLU A 92 -46.81 -51.91 14.51
N ASN A 93 -45.48 -51.77 14.65
CA ASN A 93 -44.77 -52.22 15.84
C ASN A 93 -43.57 -51.32 16.21
N PRO A 94 -43.80 -50.16 16.86
CA PRO A 94 -42.74 -49.20 17.16
C PRO A 94 -41.68 -49.77 18.12
N ALA A 95 -42.03 -50.74 18.98
CA ALA A 95 -41.13 -51.34 19.97
C ALA A 95 -40.00 -52.17 19.37
N SER A 96 -40.23 -52.91 18.28
CA SER A 96 -39.18 -53.69 17.59
C SER A 96 -38.23 -52.82 16.76
N VAL A 97 -38.59 -51.56 16.53
CA VAL A 97 -37.87 -50.60 15.71
C VAL A 97 -36.99 -49.65 16.55
N VAL A 98 -37.26 -49.53 17.86
CA VAL A 98 -36.45 -48.73 18.80
C VAL A 98 -34.98 -49.20 18.84
N GLY A 99 -34.73 -50.50 18.74
CA GLY A 99 -33.37 -51.05 18.73
C GLY A 99 -32.57 -50.70 17.47
N VAL A 100 -33.20 -50.76 16.30
CA VAL A 100 -32.55 -50.54 15.00
C VAL A 100 -32.47 -49.04 14.65
N ILE A 101 -33.48 -48.24 15.02
CA ILE A 101 -33.41 -46.78 14.89
C ILE A 101 -32.38 -46.22 15.87
N GLY A 102 -32.30 -46.72 17.11
CA GLY A 102 -31.30 -46.27 18.08
C GLY A 102 -29.86 -46.50 17.61
N THR A 103 -29.57 -47.64 16.98
CA THR A 103 -28.23 -47.96 16.46
C THR A 103 -27.90 -47.16 15.19
N ILE A 104 -28.86 -46.95 14.29
CA ILE A 104 -28.65 -46.13 13.08
C ILE A 104 -28.50 -44.65 13.45
N LEU A 105 -29.36 -44.13 14.33
CA LEU A 105 -29.29 -42.74 14.80
C LEU A 105 -27.99 -42.50 15.60
N GLY A 106 -27.59 -43.48 16.44
CA GLY A 106 -26.32 -43.45 17.15
C GLY A 106 -25.11 -43.45 16.21
N ALA A 107 -25.12 -44.28 15.17
CA ALA A 107 -24.08 -44.31 14.15
C ALA A 107 -24.00 -42.99 13.35
N ILE A 108 -25.15 -42.37 13.04
CA ILE A 108 -25.21 -41.06 12.37
C ILE A 108 -24.66 -39.96 13.28
N ILE A 109 -25.05 -39.94 14.56
CA ILE A 109 -24.52 -38.97 15.54
C ILE A 109 -23.01 -39.11 15.69
N VAL A 110 -22.51 -40.34 15.79
CA VAL A 110 -21.07 -40.61 15.89
C VAL A 110 -20.34 -40.16 14.62
N ALA A 111 -20.83 -40.55 13.43
CA ALA A 111 -20.23 -40.14 12.17
C ALA A 111 -20.20 -38.61 12.03
N PHE A 112 -21.26 -37.94 12.49
CA PHE A 112 -21.36 -36.49 12.51
C PHE A 112 -20.34 -35.84 13.46
N VAL A 113 -20.21 -36.32 14.70
CA VAL A 113 -19.22 -35.82 15.66
C VAL A 113 -17.79 -36.07 15.15
N SER A 114 -17.51 -37.25 14.57
CA SER A 114 -16.20 -37.57 14.00
C SER A 114 -15.85 -36.70 12.79
N LEU A 115 -16.79 -36.46 11.87
CA LEU A 115 -16.56 -35.56 10.72
C LEU A 115 -16.36 -34.11 11.16
N THR A 116 -17.11 -33.66 12.16
CA THR A 116 -16.99 -32.31 12.73
C THR A 116 -15.63 -32.15 13.42
N ALA A 117 -15.23 -33.12 14.24
CA ALA A 117 -13.93 -33.14 14.90
C ALA A 117 -12.78 -33.18 13.88
N LEU A 118 -12.89 -34.01 12.83
CA LEU A 118 -11.92 -34.08 11.74
C LEU A 118 -11.80 -32.72 11.02
N TYR A 119 -12.93 -32.09 10.70
CA TYR A 119 -12.96 -30.78 10.05
C TYR A 119 -12.29 -29.69 10.90
N PHE A 120 -12.61 -29.60 12.20
CA PHE A 120 -11.98 -28.61 13.08
C PHE A 120 -10.50 -28.94 13.35
N ASN A 121 -10.13 -30.21 13.48
CA ASN A 121 -8.75 -30.63 13.72
C ASN A 121 -7.87 -30.37 12.49
N SER A 122 -8.34 -30.67 11.28
CA SER A 122 -7.60 -30.37 10.05
C SER A 122 -7.45 -28.87 9.83
N ARG A 123 -8.51 -28.09 10.05
CA ARG A 123 -8.47 -26.61 10.03
C ARG A 123 -7.44 -26.05 11.02
N ASN A 124 -7.47 -26.53 12.26
CA ASN A 124 -6.53 -26.09 13.29
C ASN A 124 -5.09 -26.48 12.96
N ALA A 125 -4.87 -27.66 12.35
CA ALA A 125 -3.56 -28.08 11.88
C ALA A 125 -3.01 -27.17 10.78
N ILE A 126 -3.83 -26.82 9.78
CA ILE A 126 -3.43 -25.87 8.70
C ILE A 126 -3.12 -24.50 9.31
N LYS A 127 -3.95 -24.00 10.23
CA LYS A 127 -3.73 -22.72 10.90
C LYS A 127 -2.41 -22.73 11.69
N ALA A 128 -2.16 -23.77 12.48
CA ALA A 128 -0.91 -23.92 13.23
C ALA A 128 0.33 -24.00 12.31
N GLN A 129 0.21 -24.64 11.15
CA GLN A 129 1.27 -24.67 10.16
C GLN A 129 1.55 -23.29 9.57
N GLN A 130 0.50 -22.53 9.22
CA GLN A 130 0.66 -21.16 8.74
C GLN A 130 1.24 -20.26 9.83
N ASP A 131 0.78 -20.35 11.08
CA ASP A 131 1.34 -19.58 12.20
C ASP A 131 2.86 -19.86 12.36
N SER A 132 3.27 -21.13 12.22
CA SER A 132 4.68 -21.52 12.28
C SER A 132 5.48 -20.95 11.11
N GLN A 133 4.94 -20.98 9.89
CA GLN A 133 5.58 -20.39 8.71
C GLN A 133 5.72 -18.87 8.84
N PHE A 134 4.70 -18.21 9.38
CA PHE A 134 4.71 -16.77 9.60
C PHE A 134 5.77 -16.38 10.63
N TYR A 135 5.88 -17.13 11.73
CA TYR A 135 6.90 -16.92 12.75
C TYR A 135 8.31 -17.11 12.20
N GLU A 136 8.54 -18.17 11.42
CA GLU A 136 9.84 -18.38 10.76
C GLU A 136 10.18 -17.28 9.76
N ALA A 137 9.18 -16.75 9.03
CA ALA A 137 9.38 -15.58 8.16
C ALA A 137 9.79 -14.35 8.96
N MET A 138 9.10 -14.03 10.06
CA MET A 138 9.46 -12.91 10.93
C MET A 138 10.87 -13.06 11.52
N LYS A 139 11.24 -14.27 11.94
CA LYS A 139 12.57 -14.58 12.46
C LYS A 139 13.66 -14.35 11.39
N ARG A 140 13.42 -14.82 10.17
CA ARG A 140 14.34 -14.60 9.03
C ARG A 140 14.46 -13.14 8.64
N MET A 141 13.40 -12.34 8.79
CA MET A 141 13.47 -10.88 8.60
C MET A 141 14.40 -10.20 9.62
N GLY A 142 14.55 -10.77 10.82
CA GLY A 142 15.48 -10.28 11.85
C GLY A 142 16.89 -10.87 11.80
N ASP A 143 17.20 -11.70 10.79
CA ASP A 143 18.53 -12.30 10.63
C ASP A 143 19.53 -11.24 10.19
N ASN A 144 20.57 -10.97 10.97
CA ASN A 144 21.54 -9.91 10.67
C ASN A 144 22.56 -10.30 9.59
N ASP A 145 22.79 -11.59 9.38
CA ASP A 145 23.93 -12.11 8.62
C ASP A 145 23.57 -12.34 7.14
N SER A 146 22.30 -12.60 6.83
CA SER A 146 21.87 -12.98 5.49
C SER A 146 20.81 -12.06 4.89
N PRO A 147 21.23 -11.10 4.05
CA PRO A 147 20.30 -10.27 3.27
C PRO A 147 19.38 -11.07 2.35
N THR A 148 19.83 -12.23 1.86
CA THR A 148 19.01 -13.11 1.01
C THR A 148 17.90 -13.81 1.80
N LEU A 149 18.15 -14.18 3.06
CA LEU A 149 17.09 -14.69 3.95
C LEU A 149 16.07 -13.60 4.28
N ARG A 150 16.51 -12.38 4.59
CA ARG A 150 15.62 -11.23 4.82
C ARG A 150 14.78 -10.92 3.56
N ALA A 151 15.41 -10.89 2.39
CA ALA A 151 14.74 -10.70 1.10
C ALA A 151 13.67 -11.77 0.82
N SER A 152 14.01 -13.05 1.02
CA SER A 152 13.05 -14.15 0.85
C SER A 152 11.90 -14.08 1.86
N ALA A 153 12.20 -13.68 3.10
CA ALA A 153 11.21 -13.55 4.16
C ALA A 153 10.21 -12.42 3.86
N ALA A 154 10.67 -11.29 3.31
CA ALA A 154 9.80 -10.19 2.90
C ALA A 154 8.75 -10.65 1.88
N GLY A 155 9.15 -11.44 0.88
CA GLY A 155 8.23 -12.02 -0.10
C GLY A 155 7.22 -12.99 0.54
N LEU A 156 7.68 -13.83 1.47
CA LEU A 156 6.80 -14.76 2.18
C LEU A 156 5.77 -14.02 3.05
N LEU A 157 6.19 -12.99 3.78
CA LEU A 157 5.29 -12.14 4.58
C LEU A 157 4.22 -11.49 3.69
N ALA A 158 4.58 -10.98 2.51
CA ALA A 158 3.61 -10.41 1.57
C ALA A 158 2.60 -11.42 1.03
N LEU A 159 3.03 -12.65 0.75
CA LEU A 159 2.12 -13.72 0.34
C LEU A 159 1.14 -14.08 1.46
N MET A 160 1.65 -14.26 2.68
CA MET A 160 0.84 -14.63 3.84
C MET A 160 -0.12 -13.52 4.25
N ALA A 161 0.27 -12.26 4.10
CA ALA A 161 -0.58 -11.11 4.38
C ALA A 161 -1.80 -11.03 3.44
N GLN A 162 -1.67 -11.53 2.21
CA GLN A 162 -2.75 -11.53 1.22
C GLN A 162 -3.73 -12.68 1.41
N ASP A 163 -3.36 -13.74 2.15
CA ASP A 163 -4.19 -14.92 2.34
C ASP A 163 -5.47 -14.60 3.15
N GLU A 164 -6.63 -14.99 2.61
CA GLU A 164 -7.92 -14.76 3.24
C GLU A 164 -8.40 -16.01 3.95
N TRP A 165 -8.47 -15.93 5.28
CA TRP A 165 -8.99 -16.99 6.11
C TRP A 165 -10.50 -16.85 6.31
N ARG A 166 -11.21 -17.97 6.31
CA ARG A 166 -12.66 -18.02 6.55
C ARG A 166 -12.96 -18.72 7.86
N GLU A 167 -13.36 -17.98 8.88
CA GLU A 167 -13.73 -18.53 10.19
C GLU A 167 -15.25 -18.60 10.35
N PRO A 168 -15.81 -19.74 10.81
CA PRO A 168 -17.20 -19.80 11.20
C PRO A 168 -17.41 -19.04 12.51
N SER A 169 -18.11 -17.90 12.43
CA SER A 169 -18.53 -17.11 13.58
C SER A 169 -19.98 -17.43 13.97
N LEU A 170 -20.25 -17.41 15.28
CA LEU A 170 -21.61 -17.55 15.81
C LEU A 170 -22.33 -16.21 15.67
N SER A 171 -23.41 -16.20 14.87
CA SER A 171 -24.27 -15.03 14.75
C SER A 171 -24.92 -14.71 16.10
N LYS A 172 -24.77 -13.46 16.57
CA LYS A 172 -25.44 -12.97 17.80
C LYS A 172 -26.97 -12.92 17.68
N LYS A 173 -27.55 -13.09 16.48
CA LYS A 173 -28.99 -12.85 16.22
C LYS A 173 -29.76 -14.06 15.65
N TRP A 174 -29.10 -15.07 15.06
CA TRP A 174 -29.76 -16.19 14.36
C TRP A 174 -28.98 -17.50 14.58
N PRO A 175 -29.61 -18.70 14.55
CA PRO A 175 -28.99 -19.97 14.94
C PRO A 175 -28.12 -20.61 13.85
N PHE A 176 -27.57 -19.83 12.91
CA PHE A 176 -26.70 -20.34 11.83
C PHE A 176 -25.30 -19.69 11.88
N PHE A 177 -24.30 -20.46 11.46
CA PHE A 177 -22.91 -20.02 11.33
C PHE A 177 -22.77 -18.98 10.21
N LYS A 178 -22.13 -17.85 10.50
CA LYS A 178 -21.70 -16.88 9.49
C LYS A 178 -20.23 -17.16 9.18
N LEU A 179 -19.86 -17.16 7.90
CA LEU A 179 -18.47 -17.30 7.50
C LEU A 179 -17.85 -15.90 7.42
N GLU A 180 -17.03 -15.54 8.39
CA GLU A 180 -16.30 -14.27 8.41
C GLU A 180 -14.96 -14.41 7.72
N ARG A 181 -14.58 -13.40 6.93
CA ARG A 181 -13.27 -13.33 6.28
C ARG A 181 -12.33 -12.55 7.19
N SER A 182 -11.14 -13.09 7.43
CA SER A 182 -10.07 -12.43 8.17
C SER A 182 -8.75 -12.55 7.43
N LYS A 183 -7.86 -11.57 7.60
CA LYS A 183 -6.46 -11.61 7.12
C LYS A 183 -5.53 -11.55 8.33
N PRO A 184 -5.32 -12.67 9.04
CA PRO A 184 -4.70 -12.66 10.38
C PRO A 184 -3.27 -12.13 10.39
N TYR A 185 -2.54 -12.24 9.29
CA TYR A 185 -1.13 -11.85 9.19
C TYR A 185 -0.91 -10.46 8.59
N PHE A 186 -1.96 -9.81 8.06
CA PHE A 186 -1.80 -8.62 7.22
C PHE A 186 -1.12 -7.46 7.93
N HIS A 187 -1.65 -7.05 9.09
CA HIS A 187 -1.12 -5.90 9.84
C HIS A 187 0.32 -6.15 10.30
N THR A 188 0.59 -7.29 10.95
CA THR A 188 1.93 -7.62 11.44
C THR A 188 2.96 -7.74 10.31
N ALA A 189 2.56 -8.27 9.14
CA ALA A 189 3.43 -8.30 7.98
C ALA A 189 3.77 -6.89 7.47
N VAL A 190 2.76 -6.01 7.35
CA VAL A 190 2.97 -4.61 6.92
C VAL A 190 3.86 -3.88 7.91
N ASP A 191 3.61 -3.99 9.21
CA ASP A 191 4.41 -3.34 10.26
C ASP A 191 5.86 -3.80 10.22
N GLN A 192 6.09 -5.12 10.06
CA GLN A 192 7.44 -5.64 10.05
C GLN A 192 8.19 -5.31 8.76
N LEU A 193 7.49 -5.31 7.62
CA LEU A 193 8.06 -4.85 6.37
C LEU A 193 8.38 -3.36 6.42
N MET A 194 7.55 -2.55 7.08
CA MET A 194 7.81 -1.12 7.22
C MET A 194 8.99 -0.84 8.16
N THR A 195 9.09 -1.58 9.25
CA THR A 195 10.28 -1.55 10.12
C THR A 195 11.53 -1.96 9.35
N GLY A 196 11.45 -3.02 8.53
CA GLY A 196 12.52 -3.45 7.65
C GLY A 196 12.92 -2.37 6.63
N HIS A 197 11.95 -1.69 6.01
CA HIS A 197 12.20 -0.60 5.07
C HIS A 197 12.98 0.57 5.69
N LEU A 198 12.79 0.81 6.98
CA LEU A 198 13.48 1.87 7.72
C LEU A 198 14.91 1.50 8.15
N LEU A 199 15.17 0.22 8.42
CA LEU A 199 16.41 -0.24 9.09
C LEU A 199 17.34 -1.07 8.19
N GLU A 200 16.84 -1.64 7.10
CA GLU A 200 17.60 -2.54 6.23
C GLU A 200 18.66 -1.78 5.46
N ASN A 201 19.94 -2.15 5.54
CA ASN A 201 21.02 -1.46 4.81
C ASN A 201 21.48 -2.19 3.55
N ASN A 202 20.95 -3.39 3.27
CA ASN A 202 21.33 -4.15 2.09
C ASN A 202 20.41 -3.90 0.88
N PRO A 203 20.95 -3.47 -0.28
CA PRO A 203 20.17 -3.16 -1.49
C PRO A 203 19.23 -4.27 -1.97
N VAL A 204 19.64 -5.54 -1.85
CA VAL A 204 18.83 -6.69 -2.29
C VAL A 204 17.60 -6.88 -1.40
N ALA A 205 17.78 -6.71 -0.09
CA ALA A 205 16.70 -6.83 0.87
C ALA A 205 15.76 -5.62 0.82
N ILE A 206 16.28 -4.39 0.68
CA ILE A 206 15.48 -3.17 0.47
C ILE A 206 14.54 -3.34 -0.73
N GLU A 207 15.08 -3.81 -1.86
CA GLU A 207 14.30 -4.00 -3.08
C GLU A 207 13.16 -5.03 -2.86
N SER A 208 13.45 -6.10 -2.14
CA SER A 208 12.46 -7.13 -1.83
C SER A 208 11.38 -6.64 -0.86
N ILE A 209 11.76 -5.88 0.16
CA ILE A 209 10.85 -5.24 1.13
C ILE A 209 9.96 -4.22 0.42
N LYS A 210 10.54 -3.37 -0.44
CA LYS A 210 9.78 -2.43 -1.28
C LYS A 210 8.75 -3.15 -2.12
N ASN A 211 9.13 -4.21 -2.85
CA ASN A 211 8.22 -4.97 -3.70
C ASN A 211 7.11 -5.65 -2.90
N ALA A 212 7.41 -6.14 -1.70
CA ALA A 212 6.42 -6.67 -0.77
C ALA A 212 5.42 -5.59 -0.32
N LEU A 213 5.91 -4.44 0.14
CA LEU A 213 5.06 -3.32 0.59
C LEU A 213 4.23 -2.72 -0.55
N GLN A 214 4.75 -2.64 -1.77
CA GLN A 214 3.99 -2.16 -2.93
C GLN A 214 2.73 -2.99 -3.20
N GLN A 215 2.76 -4.29 -2.88
CA GLN A 215 1.58 -5.16 -3.00
C GLN A 215 0.59 -4.96 -1.84
N LEU A 216 1.09 -4.64 -0.64
CA LEU A 216 0.27 -4.60 0.57
C LEU A 216 -0.32 -3.22 0.87
N VAL A 217 0.41 -2.13 0.64
CA VAL A 217 -0.04 -0.76 0.92
C VAL A 217 -1.41 -0.44 0.29
N PRO A 218 -1.69 -0.81 -0.98
CA PRO A 218 -3.01 -0.61 -1.59
C PRO A 218 -4.16 -1.36 -0.90
N LEU A 219 -3.86 -2.40 -0.14
CA LEU A 219 -4.82 -3.29 0.50
C LEU A 219 -5.13 -2.88 1.95
N VAL A 220 -4.52 -1.80 2.45
CA VAL A 220 -4.69 -1.33 3.83
C VAL A 220 -6.09 -0.71 3.98
N PRO A 221 -6.99 -1.31 4.79
CA PRO A 221 -8.41 -0.95 4.75
C PRO A 221 -8.77 0.33 5.52
N HIS A 222 -8.03 0.71 6.58
CA HIS A 222 -8.42 1.81 7.49
C HIS A 222 -7.30 2.77 7.91
N ASP A 223 -6.02 2.38 7.84
CA ASP A 223 -4.88 3.18 8.37
C ASP A 223 -3.95 3.74 7.29
N LEU A 224 -4.45 3.91 6.06
CA LEU A 224 -3.64 4.41 4.95
C LEU A 224 -3.03 5.80 5.25
N SER A 225 -3.74 6.64 6.00
CA SER A 225 -3.21 7.94 6.45
C SER A 225 -1.97 7.78 7.34
N ALA A 226 -1.99 6.86 8.32
CA ALA A 226 -0.86 6.62 9.21
C ALA A 226 0.36 6.13 8.43
N ILE A 227 0.18 5.14 7.56
CA ILE A 227 1.25 4.62 6.68
C ILE A 227 1.81 5.74 5.78
N THR A 228 0.94 6.61 5.27
CA THR A 228 1.40 7.73 4.44
C THR A 228 2.27 8.71 5.25
N HIS A 229 1.90 9.01 6.49
CA HIS A 229 2.71 9.86 7.38
C HIS A 229 4.03 9.19 7.76
N ASP A 230 4.05 7.88 8.03
CA ASP A 230 5.28 7.14 8.33
C ASP A 230 6.23 7.15 7.11
N LEU A 231 5.69 6.95 5.91
CA LEU A 231 6.43 7.05 4.66
C LEU A 231 6.99 8.46 4.43
N HIS A 232 6.24 9.51 4.77
CA HIS A 232 6.71 10.90 4.70
C HIS A 232 7.80 11.19 5.74
N ALA A 233 7.65 10.71 6.98
CA ALA A 233 8.68 10.85 8.02
C ALA A 233 9.99 10.15 7.61
N ALA A 234 9.89 8.95 7.05
CA ALA A 234 11.01 8.23 6.46
C ALA A 234 11.64 9.03 5.31
N ASN A 235 10.82 9.59 4.43
CA ASN A 235 11.25 10.41 3.30
C ASN A 235 12.09 11.61 3.79
N LEU A 236 11.62 12.34 4.80
CA LEU A 236 12.35 13.47 5.39
C LEU A 236 13.66 13.05 6.05
N SER A 237 13.65 11.96 6.83
CA SER A 237 14.86 11.45 7.50
C SER A 237 15.93 11.05 6.49
N LEU A 238 15.55 10.31 5.45
CA LEU A 238 16.45 9.86 4.39
C LEU A 238 17.02 11.03 3.58
N GLN A 239 16.22 12.07 3.31
CA GLN A 239 16.69 13.30 2.68
C GLN A 239 17.76 14.01 3.54
N ASP A 240 17.50 14.19 4.83
CA ASP A 240 18.43 14.90 5.72
C ASP A 240 19.73 14.10 5.94
N GLN A 241 19.65 12.76 5.95
CA GLN A 241 20.83 11.87 5.95
C GLN A 241 21.61 11.98 4.63
N LEU A 242 20.92 11.91 3.49
CA LEU A 242 21.55 12.04 2.17
C LEU A 242 22.24 13.40 2.02
N ALA A 243 21.59 14.49 2.44
CA ALA A 243 22.19 15.83 2.44
C ALA A 243 23.46 15.86 3.30
N SER A 244 23.44 15.23 4.47
CA SER A 244 24.61 15.16 5.35
C SER A 244 25.78 14.43 4.70
N LEU A 245 25.52 13.29 4.05
CA LEU A 245 26.55 12.54 3.32
C LEU A 245 27.09 13.33 2.12
N ILE A 246 26.23 14.05 1.39
CA ILE A 246 26.66 14.92 0.31
C ILE A 246 27.57 16.04 0.84
N ALA A 247 27.26 16.62 2.00
CA ALA A 247 28.12 17.63 2.63
C ALA A 247 29.51 17.06 2.95
N GLU A 248 29.57 15.86 3.52
CA GLU A 248 30.83 15.15 3.79
C GLU A 248 31.62 14.85 2.51
N PHE A 249 30.92 14.48 1.44
CA PHE A 249 31.52 14.19 0.14
C PHE A 249 32.24 15.41 -0.42
N PHE A 250 31.59 16.59 -0.40
CA PHE A 250 32.24 17.82 -0.85
C PHE A 250 33.44 18.20 0.05
N VAL A 251 33.37 17.91 1.35
CA VAL A 251 34.50 18.13 2.26
C VAL A 251 35.69 17.23 1.93
N ILE A 252 35.47 15.92 1.77
CA ILE A 252 36.54 14.95 1.43
C ILE A 252 37.12 15.24 0.04
N SER A 253 36.28 15.76 -0.86
CA SER A 253 36.68 16.21 -2.21
C SER A 253 37.43 17.55 -2.23
N ASN A 254 37.75 18.12 -1.06
CA ASN A 254 38.52 19.35 -0.85
C ASN A 254 37.85 20.66 -1.34
N CYS A 255 36.53 20.71 -1.52
CA CYS A 255 35.82 21.95 -1.87
C CYS A 255 35.95 22.98 -0.74
N GLN A 256 36.42 24.20 -0.97
CA GLN A 256 36.67 25.13 0.15
C GLN A 256 35.39 25.68 0.79
N GLU A 257 34.34 25.84 0.00
CA GLU A 257 33.04 26.36 0.42
C GLU A 257 31.94 25.36 0.05
N PRO A 258 30.76 25.41 0.71
CA PRO A 258 29.60 24.66 0.27
C PRO A 258 29.25 25.03 -1.18
N PRO A 259 28.96 24.05 -2.05
CA PRO A 259 28.66 24.32 -3.45
C PRO A 259 27.43 25.22 -3.56
N LYS A 260 27.55 26.27 -4.37
CA LYS A 260 26.41 27.12 -4.68
C LYS A 260 25.51 26.42 -5.69
N ALA A 261 24.22 26.32 -5.38
CA ALA A 261 23.35 25.44 -6.14
C ALA A 261 23.12 25.83 -7.60
N TRP A 262 23.21 27.11 -7.96
CA TRP A 262 22.91 27.63 -9.31
C TRP A 262 24.01 28.56 -9.85
N GLU A 263 25.13 28.72 -9.13
CA GLU A 263 26.24 29.58 -9.53
C GLU A 263 27.50 28.72 -9.69
N ASN A 264 27.95 28.54 -10.93
CA ASN A 264 29.24 28.01 -11.38
C ASN A 264 29.37 26.51 -11.70
N GLU A 265 30.05 26.24 -12.82
CA GLU A 265 30.47 24.93 -13.35
C GLU A 265 31.62 24.28 -12.55
N GLN A 266 32.13 24.93 -11.49
CA GLN A 266 33.36 24.52 -10.80
C GLN A 266 33.26 23.15 -10.12
N ASP A 267 32.06 22.79 -9.67
CA ASP A 267 31.81 21.52 -8.97
C ASP A 267 31.00 20.52 -9.83
N GLU A 268 30.82 20.77 -11.14
CA GLU A 268 29.92 19.95 -11.98
C GLU A 268 30.36 18.48 -12.03
N GLU A 269 31.67 18.22 -12.10
CA GLU A 269 32.22 16.87 -12.06
C GLU A 269 31.86 16.13 -10.76
N LEU A 270 31.84 16.83 -9.63
CA LEU A 270 31.48 16.28 -8.33
C LEU A 270 29.97 15.97 -8.25
N TRP A 271 29.13 16.81 -8.87
CA TRP A 271 27.71 16.51 -8.99
C TRP A 271 27.43 15.31 -9.91
N GLU A 272 28.20 15.13 -10.98
CA GLU A 272 28.12 13.94 -11.84
C GLU A 272 28.58 12.67 -11.11
N GLN A 273 29.60 12.76 -10.26
CA GLN A 273 30.01 11.67 -9.38
C GLN A 273 28.89 11.30 -8.39
N LEU A 274 28.25 12.29 -7.76
CA LEU A 274 27.10 12.08 -6.88
C LEU A 274 25.91 11.49 -7.62
N LYS A 275 25.66 11.91 -8.87
CA LYS A 275 24.63 11.31 -9.72
C LYS A 275 24.91 9.83 -9.97
N SER A 276 26.15 9.48 -10.32
CA SER A 276 26.55 8.09 -10.52
C SER A 276 26.36 7.23 -9.25
N ALA A 277 26.72 7.79 -8.08
CA ALA A 277 26.61 7.09 -6.81
C ALA A 277 25.17 6.95 -6.30
N THR A 278 24.35 7.98 -6.51
CA THR A 278 23.01 8.08 -5.92
C THR A 278 21.89 7.80 -6.90
N GLY A 279 22.18 7.63 -8.19
CA GLY A 279 21.17 7.44 -9.23
C GLY A 279 20.17 8.60 -9.39
N TYR A 280 20.39 9.74 -8.74
CA TYR A 280 19.56 10.94 -8.89
C TYR A 280 20.25 11.95 -9.79
N GLU A 281 19.48 12.66 -10.60
CA GLU A 281 19.99 13.77 -11.41
C GLU A 281 20.59 14.88 -10.53
N ALA A 282 21.68 15.49 -11.01
CA ALA A 282 22.43 16.53 -10.30
C ALA A 282 21.51 17.70 -9.86
N HIS A 283 20.57 18.11 -10.71
CA HIS A 283 19.58 19.14 -10.39
C HIS A 283 18.75 18.80 -9.14
N SER A 284 18.27 17.55 -9.04
CA SER A 284 17.46 17.08 -7.92
C SER A 284 18.27 17.05 -6.62
N LEU A 285 19.54 16.65 -6.69
CA LEU A 285 20.45 16.66 -5.54
C LEU A 285 20.76 18.08 -5.06
N ARG A 286 21.02 19.02 -5.99
CA ARG A 286 21.21 20.44 -5.68
C ARG A 286 20.00 21.00 -4.93
N LYS A 287 18.78 20.72 -5.41
CA LYS A 287 17.54 21.15 -4.73
C LYS A 287 17.40 20.53 -3.35
N LEU A 288 17.67 19.23 -3.19
CA LEU A 288 17.64 18.55 -1.90
C LEU A 288 18.60 19.22 -0.91
N VAL A 289 19.82 19.55 -1.35
CA VAL A 289 20.84 20.21 -0.53
C VAL A 289 20.42 21.64 -0.13
N ILE A 290 19.87 22.44 -1.05
CA ILE A 290 19.39 23.81 -0.73
C ILE A 290 18.29 23.77 0.34
N ASN A 291 17.37 22.83 0.20
CA ASN A 291 16.21 22.70 1.08
C ASN A 291 16.53 21.91 2.36
N SER A 292 17.77 21.46 2.52
CA SER A 292 18.24 20.76 3.71
C SER A 292 18.58 21.76 4.81
N ARG A 293 18.10 21.46 6.01
CA ARG A 293 18.45 22.22 7.22
C ARG A 293 19.81 21.82 7.81
N SER A 294 20.30 20.62 7.46
CA SER A 294 21.51 20.03 8.04
C SER A 294 22.76 20.24 7.20
N PHE A 295 22.63 20.42 5.88
CA PHE A 295 23.74 20.43 4.93
C PHE A 295 24.90 21.36 5.33
N ASN A 296 24.64 22.67 5.45
CA ASN A 296 25.68 23.66 5.74
C ASN A 296 26.36 23.42 7.10
N ASN A 297 25.57 23.05 8.11
CA ASN A 297 26.09 22.73 9.44
C ASN A 297 26.96 21.48 9.40
N ARG A 298 26.55 20.44 8.66
CA ARG A 298 27.34 19.21 8.49
C ARG A 298 28.64 19.48 7.75
N PHE A 299 28.58 20.26 6.66
CA PHE A 299 29.75 20.65 5.87
C PHE A 299 30.81 21.30 6.76
N GLY A 300 30.42 22.33 7.53
CA GLY A 300 31.35 23.06 8.41
C GLY A 300 31.92 22.17 9.53
N ASN A 301 31.07 21.40 10.22
CA ASN A 301 31.51 20.53 11.30
C ASN A 301 32.45 19.42 10.81
N TYR A 302 32.15 18.82 9.66
CA TYR A 302 32.94 17.72 9.13
C TYR A 302 34.29 18.19 8.58
N ARG A 303 34.37 19.43 8.04
CA ARG A 303 35.64 20.07 7.67
C ARG A 303 36.63 20.07 8.83
N LEU A 304 36.19 20.51 10.00
CA LEU A 304 37.04 20.57 11.19
C LEU A 304 37.58 19.19 11.59
N ILE A 305 36.79 18.13 11.39
CA ILE A 305 37.20 16.75 11.67
C ILE A 305 38.28 16.30 10.68
N ILE A 306 38.05 16.52 9.38
CA ILE A 306 38.97 16.09 8.33
C ILE A 306 40.29 16.89 8.36
N ASP A 307 40.26 18.18 8.66
CA ASP A 307 41.47 19.01 8.78
C ASP A 307 42.33 18.60 9.98
N ALA A 308 41.72 18.02 11.02
CA ALA A 308 42.43 17.51 12.19
C ALA A 308 43.06 16.12 11.99
N GLN A 309 42.70 15.40 10.91
CA GLN A 309 43.24 14.06 10.62
C GLN A 309 44.46 14.13 9.70
N THR A 310 45.51 13.36 10.01
CA THR A 310 46.68 13.21 9.14
C THR A 310 46.30 12.44 7.87
N THR A 311 46.82 12.90 6.72
CA THR A 311 46.39 12.69 5.33
C THR A 311 46.30 11.25 4.78
N GLY A 312 46.43 10.21 5.62
CA GLY A 312 46.63 8.82 5.22
C GLY A 312 45.38 8.03 4.78
N ASP A 313 44.16 8.49 5.07
CA ASP A 313 42.96 7.62 4.99
C ASP A 313 41.81 8.17 4.12
N ARG A 314 42.05 9.23 3.33
CA ARG A 314 41.00 9.88 2.52
C ARG A 314 40.36 8.97 1.47
N GLY A 315 41.13 8.05 0.90
CA GLY A 315 40.63 7.10 -0.09
C GLY A 315 39.63 6.10 0.50
N GLN A 316 39.90 5.60 1.71
CA GLN A 316 38.99 4.69 2.41
C GLN A 316 37.73 5.42 2.86
N PHE A 317 37.86 6.62 3.44
CA PHE A 317 36.70 7.45 3.79
C PHE A 317 35.79 7.71 2.60
N LEU A 318 36.38 8.00 1.43
CA LEU A 318 35.60 8.22 0.22
C LEU A 318 34.88 6.95 -0.23
N SER A 319 35.53 5.78 -0.13
CA SER A 319 34.89 4.48 -0.44
C SER A 319 33.71 4.19 0.48
N ASP A 320 33.89 4.32 1.80
CA ASP A 320 32.84 4.05 2.81
C ASP A 320 31.67 5.05 2.66
N LEU A 321 32.00 6.29 2.31
CA LEU A 321 31.01 7.33 2.01
C LEU A 321 30.20 7.01 0.75
N TYR A 322 30.86 6.53 -0.31
CA TYR A 322 30.18 6.10 -1.53
C TYR A 322 29.20 4.95 -1.26
N ASP A 323 29.58 3.99 -0.43
CA ASP A 323 28.69 2.89 -0.04
C ASP A 323 27.51 3.41 0.78
N SER A 324 27.75 4.34 1.71
CA SER A 324 26.68 5.00 2.48
C SER A 324 25.73 5.81 1.60
N LEU A 325 26.25 6.56 0.62
CA LEU A 325 25.47 7.31 -0.36
C LEU A 325 24.57 6.38 -1.18
N LYS A 326 25.10 5.24 -1.64
CA LYS A 326 24.32 4.23 -2.39
C LYS A 326 23.19 3.65 -1.56
N VAL A 327 23.46 3.31 -0.29
CA VAL A 327 22.46 2.75 0.63
C VAL A 327 21.36 3.77 0.90
N VAL A 328 21.68 4.95 1.43
CA VAL A 328 20.68 5.95 1.80
C VAL A 328 19.87 6.43 0.59
N SER A 329 20.54 6.67 -0.55
CA SER A 329 19.81 7.03 -1.79
C SER A 329 18.94 5.87 -2.29
N GLY A 330 19.39 4.62 -2.15
CA GLY A 330 18.61 3.42 -2.46
C GLY A 330 17.33 3.32 -1.63
N HIS A 331 17.40 3.64 -0.33
CA HIS A 331 16.21 3.68 0.54
C HIS A 331 15.27 4.78 0.12
N LEU A 332 15.79 5.97 -0.20
CA LEU A 332 14.96 7.09 -0.63
C LEU A 332 14.26 6.73 -1.96
N ARG A 333 14.96 6.12 -2.92
CA ARG A 333 14.37 5.61 -4.17
C ARG A 333 13.35 4.50 -3.94
N ALA A 334 13.51 3.67 -2.90
CA ALA A 334 12.53 2.66 -2.52
C ALA A 334 11.31 3.25 -1.78
N ASN A 335 11.51 4.30 -0.99
CA ASN A 335 10.46 5.01 -0.25
C ASN A 335 9.52 5.76 -1.21
N VAL A 336 10.06 6.48 -2.21
CA VAL A 336 9.27 7.29 -3.16
C VAL A 336 8.09 6.51 -3.78
N PRO A 337 8.26 5.34 -4.41
CA PRO A 337 7.14 4.64 -5.04
C PRO A 337 6.13 4.11 -4.02
N LEU A 338 6.56 3.73 -2.81
CA LEU A 338 5.65 3.36 -1.72
C LEU A 338 4.79 4.56 -1.30
N PHE A 339 5.44 5.72 -1.13
CA PHE A 339 4.77 6.96 -0.75
C PHE A 339 3.80 7.41 -1.83
N CYS A 340 4.20 7.40 -3.11
CA CYS A 340 3.32 7.69 -4.23
C CYS A 340 2.12 6.72 -4.30
N THR A 341 2.33 5.43 -4.03
CA THR A 341 1.25 4.43 -3.98
C THR A 341 0.25 4.76 -2.87
N ALA A 342 0.75 5.08 -1.67
CA ALA A 342 -0.09 5.48 -0.55
C ALA A 342 -0.89 6.76 -0.85
N LEU A 343 -0.21 7.79 -1.37
CA LEU A 343 -0.83 9.05 -1.80
C LEU A 343 -1.94 8.83 -2.83
N SER A 344 -1.71 7.95 -3.81
CA SER A 344 -2.69 7.66 -4.87
C SER A 344 -3.98 7.03 -4.35
N LYS A 345 -3.91 6.33 -3.21
CA LYS A 345 -5.06 5.66 -2.59
C LYS A 345 -5.75 6.52 -1.52
N LEU A 346 -5.15 7.64 -1.11
CA LEU A 346 -5.81 8.57 -0.20
C LEU A 346 -7.10 9.08 -0.83
N GLN A 347 -8.18 9.13 -0.05
CA GLN A 347 -9.46 9.68 -0.47
C GLN A 347 -9.66 11.04 0.20
N PRO A 348 -9.70 12.16 -0.57
CA PRO A 348 -9.89 13.50 0.01
C PRO A 348 -11.30 13.81 0.55
N LYS A 349 -12.18 12.81 0.69
CA LYS A 349 -13.55 13.00 1.22
C LYS A 349 -13.57 13.43 2.69
N ASP A 350 -12.42 13.38 3.36
CA ASP A 350 -12.20 13.80 4.74
C ASP A 350 -11.49 15.17 4.86
N ALA A 351 -11.30 15.92 3.77
CA ALA A 351 -10.63 17.23 3.80
C ALA A 351 -11.62 18.35 4.20
N PRO A 352 -11.53 18.93 5.42
CA PRO A 352 -12.30 20.11 5.78
C PRO A 352 -11.69 21.35 5.10
N PRO A 353 -12.35 22.52 5.14
CA PRO A 353 -11.78 23.75 4.58
C PRO A 353 -10.35 24.03 5.11
N PRO A 354 -9.54 24.81 4.38
CA PRO A 354 -8.11 25.05 4.63
C PRO A 354 -7.75 25.63 6.01
N SER A 355 -8.72 25.84 6.90
CA SER A 355 -8.55 26.21 8.31
C SER A 355 -8.34 25.00 9.25
N SER A 356 -8.47 23.76 8.77
CA SER A 356 -8.27 22.53 9.55
C SER A 356 -6.85 21.96 9.35
N LEU A 357 -5.93 22.54 10.08
CA LEU A 357 -4.47 22.50 9.91
C LEU A 357 -3.73 21.15 9.89
N ASN A 358 -4.35 19.96 9.84
CA ASN A 358 -3.61 18.73 10.21
C ASN A 358 -3.86 17.41 9.46
N SER A 359 -4.72 17.27 8.45
CA SER A 359 -4.98 15.91 7.92
C SER A 359 -3.97 15.41 6.87
N PHE A 360 -3.53 16.25 5.92
CA PHE A 360 -2.63 15.82 4.83
C PHE A 360 -1.65 16.92 4.40
N TYR A 361 -0.61 17.14 5.21
CA TYR A 361 0.47 18.08 4.91
C TYR A 361 1.81 17.35 4.81
N PHE A 362 2.30 17.19 3.59
CA PHE A 362 3.55 16.53 3.24
C PHE A 362 4.59 17.55 2.77
N GLU A 363 4.91 18.52 3.64
CA GLU A 363 5.91 19.54 3.38
C GLU A 363 7.28 18.90 3.06
N ARG A 364 8.04 19.48 2.14
CA ARG A 364 9.37 19.00 1.73
C ARG A 364 9.38 17.56 1.22
N ALA A 365 8.24 17.00 0.80
CA ALA A 365 8.18 15.67 0.23
C ALA A 365 9.13 15.58 -0.98
N PHE A 366 10.06 14.64 -0.96
CA PHE A 366 10.93 14.34 -2.07
C PHE A 366 10.34 13.16 -2.82
N LEU A 367 9.73 13.45 -3.97
CA LEU A 367 9.01 12.49 -4.79
C LEU A 367 9.66 12.31 -6.17
N VAL A 368 10.95 12.65 -6.27
CA VAL A 368 11.70 12.66 -7.53
C VAL A 368 11.61 11.31 -8.24
N ASP A 369 11.33 11.35 -9.55
CA ASP A 369 11.09 10.20 -10.43
C ASP A 369 9.91 9.29 -10.02
N GLY A 370 9.11 9.74 -9.05
CA GLY A 370 7.92 9.06 -8.59
C GLY A 370 6.81 9.00 -9.64
N LYS A 371 5.88 8.06 -9.44
CA LYS A 371 4.71 7.90 -10.28
C LYS A 371 3.46 7.84 -9.42
N ILE A 372 2.56 8.78 -9.64
CA ILE A 372 1.20 8.76 -9.08
C ILE A 372 0.30 7.99 -10.05
N GLU A 373 -0.68 7.25 -9.52
CA GLU A 373 -1.66 6.57 -10.35
C GLU A 373 -2.47 7.57 -11.20
N ARG A 374 -2.87 7.16 -12.40
CA ARG A 374 -3.73 7.98 -13.25
C ARG A 374 -5.04 8.27 -12.53
N GLU A 375 -5.57 9.48 -12.70
CA GLU A 375 -6.83 9.94 -12.07
C GLU A 375 -6.80 10.00 -10.53
N ALA A 376 -5.63 9.86 -9.90
CA ALA A 376 -5.51 10.00 -8.45
C ALA A 376 -5.98 11.39 -7.99
N ASN A 377 -6.66 11.41 -6.86
CA ASN A 377 -7.16 12.64 -6.26
C ASN A 377 -6.25 13.10 -5.13
N LEU A 378 -5.40 14.08 -5.42
CA LEU A 378 -4.50 14.75 -4.49
C LEU A 378 -4.96 16.18 -4.17
N SER A 379 -6.24 16.47 -4.41
CA SER A 379 -6.80 17.80 -4.14
C SER A 379 -6.77 18.12 -2.64
N HIS A 380 -6.57 19.40 -2.34
CA HIS A 380 -6.47 19.93 -0.96
C HIS A 380 -5.25 19.46 -0.14
N ILE A 381 -4.31 18.68 -0.71
CA ILE A 381 -3.10 18.25 0.01
C ILE A 381 -2.06 19.38 0.04
N GLY A 382 -1.38 19.51 1.17
CA GLY A 382 -0.24 20.43 1.31
C GLY A 382 1.08 19.76 0.92
N PHE A 383 1.76 20.31 -0.08
CA PHE A 383 3.06 19.87 -0.60
C PHE A 383 4.07 21.03 -0.65
N MET A 384 3.97 22.01 0.25
CA MET A 384 4.89 23.15 0.27
C MET A 384 6.36 22.69 0.29
N ASN A 385 7.22 23.34 -0.49
CA ASN A 385 8.65 22.99 -0.64
C ASN A 385 8.93 21.57 -1.17
N ALA A 386 7.94 20.85 -1.71
CA ALA A 386 8.15 19.50 -2.22
C ALA A 386 8.90 19.49 -3.56
N ASN A 387 9.56 18.37 -3.85
CA ASN A 387 10.28 18.15 -5.09
C ASN A 387 9.60 17.05 -5.92
N PHE A 388 8.94 17.46 -7.01
CA PHE A 388 8.26 16.58 -7.97
C PHE A 388 9.10 16.35 -9.24
N SER A 389 10.41 16.63 -9.23
CA SER A 389 11.24 16.52 -10.44
C SER A 389 11.19 15.12 -11.05
N GLY A 390 10.97 15.02 -12.37
CA GLY A 390 10.86 13.76 -13.10
C GLY A 390 9.54 13.00 -12.87
N MET A 391 8.62 13.51 -12.05
CA MET A 391 7.37 12.80 -11.77
C MET A 391 6.43 12.74 -12.96
N LYS A 392 5.65 11.66 -13.03
CA LYS A 392 4.58 11.47 -14.02
C LYS A 392 3.22 11.67 -13.37
N LEU A 393 2.48 12.69 -13.82
CA LEU A 393 1.19 13.12 -13.30
C LEU A 393 0.14 13.13 -14.42
N TYR A 394 -0.40 11.96 -14.76
CA TYR A 394 -1.40 11.80 -15.82
C TYR A 394 -2.82 11.90 -15.25
N ASP A 395 -3.60 12.86 -15.70
CA ASP A 395 -4.99 13.09 -15.25
C ASP A 395 -5.14 13.25 -13.72
N VAL A 396 -4.07 13.65 -13.02
CA VAL A 396 -4.06 13.78 -11.55
C VAL A 396 -4.78 15.06 -11.13
N ASN A 397 -5.64 14.96 -10.12
CA ASN A 397 -6.32 16.11 -9.54
C ASN A 397 -5.51 16.70 -8.38
N LEU A 398 -4.89 17.85 -8.58
CA LEU A 398 -4.20 18.69 -7.59
C LEU A 398 -4.99 19.98 -7.30
N ALA A 399 -6.31 19.99 -7.51
CA ALA A 399 -7.12 21.17 -7.25
C ALA A 399 -7.00 21.61 -5.78
N ASN A 400 -6.88 22.92 -5.55
CA ASN A 400 -6.70 23.51 -4.22
C ASN A 400 -5.48 23.00 -3.43
N ALA A 401 -4.54 22.28 -4.05
CA ALA A 401 -3.33 21.83 -3.38
C ALA A 401 -2.42 23.02 -3.06
N SER A 402 -1.66 22.92 -1.95
CA SER A 402 -0.63 23.91 -1.62
C SER A 402 0.72 23.43 -2.12
N LEU A 403 1.19 23.99 -3.23
CA LEU A 403 2.44 23.66 -3.92
C LEU A 403 3.44 24.84 -3.87
N ASN A 404 3.27 25.76 -2.93
CA ASN A 404 4.15 26.92 -2.76
C ASN A 404 5.62 26.48 -2.66
N SER A 405 6.49 27.17 -3.41
CA SER A 405 7.93 26.92 -3.46
C SER A 405 8.33 25.49 -3.85
N SER A 406 7.42 24.73 -4.47
CA SER A 406 7.71 23.36 -4.93
C SER A 406 8.46 23.36 -6.24
N THR A 407 9.30 22.35 -6.47
CA THR A 407 9.91 22.09 -7.78
C THR A 407 8.98 21.19 -8.60
N LEU A 408 8.44 21.73 -9.68
CA LEU A 408 7.46 21.12 -10.57
C LEU A 408 8.06 20.83 -11.95
N SER A 409 9.25 20.24 -12.00
CA SER A 409 9.81 19.65 -13.23
C SER A 409 9.10 18.33 -13.53
N VAL A 410 7.82 18.41 -13.86
CA VAL A 410 6.90 17.26 -13.97
C VAL A 410 6.51 16.97 -15.40
N LEU A 411 6.10 15.72 -15.65
CA LEU A 411 5.35 15.34 -16.84
C LEU A 411 3.85 15.31 -16.49
N MET A 412 3.16 16.42 -16.74
CA MET A 412 1.72 16.57 -16.51
C MET A 412 0.97 16.64 -17.85
N GLU A 413 0.13 15.64 -18.09
CA GLU A 413 -0.79 15.59 -19.22
C GLU A 413 -2.20 15.38 -18.69
N GLY A 414 -3.09 16.32 -19.01
CA GLY A 414 -4.41 16.42 -18.39
C GLY A 414 -4.33 16.84 -16.91
N GLY A 415 -5.38 16.52 -16.16
CA GLY A 415 -5.45 16.79 -14.73
C GLY A 415 -5.80 18.24 -14.40
N SER A 416 -5.73 18.57 -13.10
CA SER A 416 -6.22 19.85 -12.59
C SER A 416 -5.30 20.42 -11.51
N LEU A 417 -4.84 21.65 -11.73
CA LEU A 417 -4.24 22.55 -10.75
C LEU A 417 -5.19 23.70 -10.38
N ARG A 418 -6.51 23.51 -10.60
CA ARG A 418 -7.53 24.52 -10.33
C ARG A 418 -7.43 25.04 -8.89
N ASN A 419 -7.39 26.36 -8.70
CA ASN A 419 -7.23 27.01 -7.38
C ASN A 419 -5.95 26.60 -6.60
N ALA A 420 -4.98 25.91 -7.20
CA ALA A 420 -3.76 25.49 -6.50
C ALA A 420 -2.91 26.70 -6.09
N TRP A 421 -2.22 26.61 -4.96
CA TRP A 421 -1.31 27.65 -4.48
C TRP A 421 0.09 27.31 -4.97
N LEU A 422 0.64 28.11 -5.87
CA LEU A 422 1.90 27.87 -6.58
C LEU A 422 2.86 29.06 -6.40
N MET A 423 2.74 29.78 -5.28
CA MET A 423 3.57 30.95 -5.02
C MET A 423 5.04 30.53 -4.96
N GLY A 424 5.89 31.14 -5.78
CA GLY A 424 7.31 30.80 -5.85
C GLY A 424 7.63 29.40 -6.41
N ALA A 425 6.63 28.67 -6.94
CA ALA A 425 6.85 27.33 -7.50
C ALA A 425 7.75 27.40 -8.75
N GLU A 426 8.53 26.36 -8.98
CA GLU A 426 9.51 26.31 -10.06
C GLU A 426 9.09 25.31 -11.14
N PHE A 427 8.80 25.77 -12.35
CA PHE A 427 8.34 24.93 -13.47
C PHE A 427 9.44 24.59 -14.48
N GLY A 428 10.71 24.58 -14.05
CA GLY A 428 11.83 24.29 -14.94
C GLY A 428 11.71 22.93 -15.63
N GLY A 429 11.60 22.89 -16.96
CA GLY A 429 11.43 21.64 -17.71
C GLY A 429 10.07 20.95 -17.54
N ALA A 430 9.07 21.63 -16.96
CA ALA A 430 7.73 21.08 -16.77
C ALA A 430 7.02 20.88 -18.12
N TRP A 431 6.36 19.73 -18.28
CA TRP A 431 5.38 19.49 -19.32
C TRP A 431 3.99 19.67 -18.73
N ILE A 432 3.23 20.66 -19.22
CA ILE A 432 1.86 20.95 -18.76
C ILE A 432 0.86 20.98 -19.93
N ARG A 433 0.62 19.82 -20.52
CA ARG A 433 -0.29 19.69 -21.67
C ARG A 433 -1.72 19.44 -21.22
N GLY A 434 -2.68 20.28 -21.62
CA GLY A 434 -4.10 20.05 -21.32
C GLY A 434 -4.45 20.13 -19.83
N VAL A 435 -3.61 20.78 -19.03
CA VAL A 435 -3.81 20.93 -17.59
C VAL A 435 -4.82 22.04 -17.32
N ASP A 436 -5.78 21.79 -16.42
CA ASP A 436 -6.66 22.85 -15.93
C ASP A 436 -5.96 23.71 -14.86
N MET A 437 -5.53 24.92 -15.24
CA MET A 437 -4.88 25.91 -14.35
C MET A 437 -5.85 27.00 -13.90
N THR A 438 -7.17 26.76 -14.00
CA THR A 438 -8.19 27.76 -13.65
C THR A 438 -8.00 28.29 -12.23
N ASP A 439 -7.93 29.61 -12.05
CA ASP A 439 -7.69 30.28 -10.74
C ASP A 439 -6.41 29.83 -9.98
N ALA A 440 -5.43 29.21 -10.65
CA ALA A 440 -4.17 28.83 -10.03
C ALA A 440 -3.35 30.07 -9.61
N ARG A 441 -2.77 30.06 -8.40
CA ARG A 441 -2.08 31.24 -7.81
C ARG A 441 -0.58 31.16 -8.01
N LEU A 442 -0.06 31.83 -9.04
CA LEU A 442 1.33 31.70 -9.52
C LEU A 442 2.24 32.89 -9.18
N ALA A 443 1.89 33.68 -8.16
CA ALA A 443 2.72 34.81 -7.75
C ALA A 443 4.19 34.37 -7.53
N GLU A 444 5.14 35.07 -8.14
CA GLU A 444 6.58 34.76 -8.05
C GLU A 444 7.00 33.38 -8.59
N ALA A 445 6.14 32.68 -9.34
CA ALA A 445 6.51 31.42 -9.98
C ALA A 445 7.71 31.62 -10.92
N LYS A 446 8.62 30.65 -10.94
CA LYS A 446 9.89 30.71 -11.68
C LYS A 446 9.87 29.74 -12.86
N ILE A 447 10.32 30.24 -14.02
CA ILE A 447 10.51 29.45 -15.24
C ILE A 447 11.96 29.64 -15.72
N PRO A 448 12.95 29.06 -15.01
CA PRO A 448 14.37 29.31 -15.27
C PRO A 448 14.90 28.58 -16.51
N MET A 449 14.35 27.41 -16.82
CA MET A 449 14.60 26.63 -18.04
C MET A 449 13.25 26.19 -18.59
N GLY A 450 13.05 26.34 -19.90
CA GLY A 450 11.73 26.41 -20.53
C GLY A 450 10.70 25.36 -20.08
N LEU A 451 9.44 25.81 -20.02
CA LEU A 451 8.28 24.91 -20.08
C LEU A 451 8.30 24.11 -21.40
N SER A 452 7.58 22.98 -21.42
CA SER A 452 7.28 22.28 -22.66
C SER A 452 6.72 23.24 -23.69
N SER A 453 7.03 23.01 -24.97
CA SER A 453 6.38 23.72 -26.08
C SER A 453 4.88 23.77 -25.86
N ASN A 454 4.21 22.67 -25.52
CA ASN A 454 2.74 22.59 -25.51
C ASN A 454 2.02 23.25 -24.31
N TRP A 455 2.64 24.22 -23.63
CA TRP A 455 2.02 24.95 -22.51
C TRP A 455 0.75 25.70 -22.91
N TRP A 456 0.65 26.10 -24.18
CA TRP A 456 -0.52 26.77 -24.77
C TRP A 456 -1.77 25.90 -24.81
N GLN A 457 -1.68 24.60 -24.50
CA GLN A 457 -2.83 23.69 -24.36
C GLN A 457 -3.45 23.71 -22.97
N ALA A 458 -2.86 24.38 -21.98
CA ALA A 458 -3.41 24.49 -20.63
C ALA A 458 -4.52 25.56 -20.54
N ASN A 459 -5.45 25.37 -19.61
CA ASN A 459 -6.55 26.29 -19.36
C ASN A 459 -6.19 27.32 -18.28
N PHE A 460 -6.18 28.60 -18.63
CA PHE A 460 -5.79 29.71 -17.74
C PHE A 460 -6.93 30.68 -17.41
N TYR A 461 -8.20 30.27 -17.55
CA TYR A 461 -9.32 31.13 -17.17
C TYR A 461 -9.37 31.40 -15.66
N THR A 462 -9.96 32.54 -15.27
CA THR A 462 -10.38 32.79 -13.88
C THR A 462 -11.91 32.65 -13.76
N THR A 463 -12.42 32.23 -12.61
CA THR A 463 -13.87 31.99 -12.40
C THR A 463 -14.68 33.22 -11.95
N ASN A 464 -14.17 34.43 -12.20
CA ASN A 464 -15.00 35.64 -12.06
C ASN A 464 -16.15 35.63 -13.09
N PRO A 465 -17.30 36.30 -12.87
CA PRO A 465 -18.51 36.12 -13.69
C PRO A 465 -18.33 36.53 -15.17
N VAL A 466 -17.23 37.21 -15.49
CA VAL A 466 -16.66 37.31 -16.84
C VAL A 466 -15.32 36.57 -16.81
N PRO A 467 -15.08 35.53 -17.64
CA PRO A 467 -13.80 34.83 -17.67
C PRO A 467 -12.67 35.79 -18.04
N GLU A 468 -11.92 36.26 -17.04
CA GLU A 468 -10.72 37.04 -17.25
C GLU A 468 -9.52 36.10 -17.30
N VAL A 469 -8.53 36.45 -18.09
CA VAL A 469 -7.29 35.67 -18.21
C VAL A 469 -6.23 36.29 -17.31
N ASP A 470 -5.45 35.48 -16.58
CA ASP A 470 -4.29 35.99 -15.83
C ASP A 470 -3.23 36.53 -16.81
N SER A 471 -3.32 37.84 -17.07
CA SER A 471 -2.56 38.52 -18.12
C SER A 471 -1.08 38.61 -17.83
N LYS A 472 -0.67 38.63 -16.55
CA LYS A 472 0.75 38.72 -16.16
C LYS A 472 1.50 37.41 -16.41
N LEU A 473 0.85 36.28 -16.11
CA LEU A 473 1.43 34.97 -16.37
C LEU A 473 1.59 34.74 -17.87
N LEU A 474 0.52 34.99 -18.64
CA LEU A 474 0.57 34.80 -20.08
C LEU A 474 1.52 35.78 -20.75
N GLU A 475 1.67 37.01 -20.24
CA GLU A 475 2.69 37.95 -20.70
C GLU A 475 4.09 37.37 -20.50
N HIS A 476 4.40 36.87 -19.30
CA HIS A 476 5.70 36.28 -19.02
C HIS A 476 5.98 35.02 -19.86
N LEU A 477 4.98 34.14 -20.04
CA LEU A 477 5.10 32.95 -20.88
C LEU A 477 5.29 33.32 -22.35
N PHE A 478 4.52 34.29 -22.84
CA PHE A 478 4.61 34.79 -24.22
C PHE A 478 5.98 35.41 -24.49
N GLU A 479 6.46 36.29 -23.61
CA GLU A 479 7.78 36.93 -23.70
C GLU A 479 8.94 35.92 -23.72
N LYS A 480 8.82 34.83 -22.95
CA LYS A 480 9.87 33.81 -22.79
C LYS A 480 9.87 32.73 -23.88
N GLN A 481 8.70 32.31 -24.35
CA GLN A 481 8.55 31.09 -25.15
C GLN A 481 7.78 31.23 -26.47
N GLY A 482 6.99 32.30 -26.65
CA GLY A 482 6.13 32.45 -27.81
C GLY A 482 5.00 31.40 -27.91
N VAL A 483 4.18 31.50 -28.94
CA VAL A 483 2.98 30.67 -29.19
C VAL A 483 3.10 29.98 -30.56
N PRO A 484 2.46 28.82 -30.82
CA PRO A 484 2.57 28.13 -32.10
C PRO A 484 1.97 28.95 -33.22
N THR A 485 2.41 28.61 -34.44
CA THR A 485 1.82 29.15 -35.66
C THR A 485 0.44 28.56 -35.98
N ASP A 486 0.09 27.40 -35.41
CA ASP A 486 -1.22 26.75 -35.61
C ASP A 486 -2.17 27.01 -34.41
N PRO A 487 -3.21 27.85 -34.59
CA PRO A 487 -4.16 28.17 -33.52
C PRO A 487 -5.11 27.02 -33.17
N THR A 488 -5.17 25.94 -33.95
CA THR A 488 -6.10 24.81 -33.68
C THR A 488 -5.70 23.97 -32.47
N GLU A 489 -4.43 24.03 -32.07
CA GLU A 489 -3.89 23.34 -30.90
C GLU A 489 -3.79 24.24 -29.66
N VAL A 490 -4.30 25.47 -29.71
CA VAL A 490 -4.19 26.45 -28.63
C VAL A 490 -5.48 26.49 -27.83
N HIS A 491 -5.36 26.41 -26.50
CA HIS A 491 -6.52 26.51 -25.62
C HIS A 491 -7.18 27.89 -25.72
N THR A 492 -8.51 27.95 -25.63
CA THR A 492 -9.28 29.19 -25.86
C THR A 492 -8.86 30.33 -24.92
N SER A 493 -8.47 30.04 -23.68
CA SER A 493 -7.98 31.07 -22.73
C SER A 493 -6.71 31.77 -23.24
N VAL A 494 -5.80 31.05 -23.90
CA VAL A 494 -4.56 31.59 -24.46
C VAL A 494 -4.87 32.42 -25.71
N LEU A 495 -5.78 31.93 -26.58
CA LEU A 495 -6.27 32.69 -27.74
C LEU A 495 -6.92 34.01 -27.32
N THR A 496 -7.78 34.00 -26.30
CA THR A 496 -8.43 35.20 -25.76
C THR A 496 -7.39 36.23 -25.32
N TYR A 497 -6.38 35.81 -24.56
CA TYR A 497 -5.29 36.71 -24.14
C TYR A 497 -4.51 37.30 -25.33
N LEU A 498 -4.15 36.47 -26.31
CA LEU A 498 -3.38 36.95 -27.46
C LEU A 498 -4.12 37.99 -28.27
N ASN A 499 -5.42 37.78 -28.49
CA ASN A 499 -6.26 38.77 -29.18
C ASN A 499 -6.26 40.11 -28.41
N THR A 500 -6.51 40.08 -27.11
CA THR A 500 -6.49 41.29 -26.27
C THR A 500 -5.09 41.95 -26.23
N TYR A 501 -4.03 41.15 -26.15
CA TYR A 501 -2.65 41.65 -26.15
C TYR A 501 -2.30 42.33 -27.48
N LEU A 502 -2.62 41.70 -28.62
CA LEU A 502 -2.38 42.25 -29.95
C LEU A 502 -3.19 43.52 -30.19
N GLU A 503 -4.47 43.56 -29.80
CA GLU A 503 -5.31 44.76 -29.85
C GLU A 503 -4.68 45.90 -29.02
N SER A 504 -4.20 45.60 -27.81
CA SER A 504 -3.55 46.60 -26.95
C SER A 504 -2.22 47.13 -27.52
N LYS A 505 -1.47 46.30 -28.24
CA LYS A 505 -0.23 46.70 -28.94
C LYS A 505 -0.54 47.55 -30.16
N GLN A 506 -1.56 47.19 -30.95
CA GLN A 506 -2.01 47.97 -32.09
C GLN A 506 -2.51 49.35 -31.66
N ALA A 507 -3.34 49.43 -30.62
CA ALA A 507 -3.84 50.69 -30.06
C ALA A 507 -2.72 51.61 -29.49
N LYS A 508 -1.62 51.03 -28.97
CA LYS A 508 -0.44 51.80 -28.52
C LYS A 508 0.48 52.23 -29.66
N SER A 509 0.34 51.64 -30.85
CA SER A 509 1.14 51.96 -32.04
C SER A 509 0.47 52.98 -32.98
N GLU A 510 -0.81 53.28 -32.77
CA GLU A 510 -1.47 54.41 -33.43
C GLU A 510 -1.02 55.71 -32.77
N PRO A 511 -0.51 56.70 -33.54
CA PRO A 511 -0.13 57.99 -32.98
C PRO A 511 -1.39 58.68 -32.45
N THR A 512 -1.37 59.07 -31.18
CA THR A 512 -2.35 60.02 -30.61
C THR A 512 -2.41 61.25 -31.50
N GLN A 513 -3.45 61.35 -32.32
CA GLN A 513 -3.85 62.61 -32.93
C GLN A 513 -4.45 63.49 -31.82
N ASP A 514 -3.58 64.10 -31.01
CA ASP A 514 -3.96 65.28 -30.23
C ASP A 514 -4.00 66.46 -31.20
N SER A 515 -5.20 66.98 -31.38
CA SER A 515 -5.55 68.23 -32.09
C SER A 515 -5.33 69.46 -31.22
#